data_AF-A0A947TDQ1-F1
#
_entry.id   AF-A0A947TDQ1-F1
#
_cell.length_a   1.000
_cell.length_b   1.000
_cell.length_c   1.000
_cell.angle_alpha   90.00
_cell.angle_beta   90.00
_cell.angle_gamma   90.00
#
_symmetry.space_group_name_H-M   'P 1'
#
loop_
_entity.id
_entity.type
_entity.pdbx_description
1 polymer ?
#
loop_
_entity_poly.entity_id
_entity_poly.type
_entity_poly.pdbx_seq_one_letter_code
_entity_poly.pdbx_strand_id
1 'polypeptide(L)'
;TGKLGEVMNESVAAAFSFVKARAPAYGIKPSIFQRKNIHIHLPEGAVPKDGPSAGIGMVTSIVSTLSGIPVRPEVAMTGEVTLRGRVLPIGGLKEKLLAALRGGIETVLIPEENVKDLADIPAKVKDGLEIIPVSHIDQVLEHALTSVPAEIEWTEADDLASQPLTAGNGNSPVRTAH
;
A
#
# COMPACT_ATOMS: atom_id res chain seq x y z
N THR A 1 13.91 0.04 1.79
CA THR A 1 15.18 -0.70 1.60
C THR A 1 14.96 -1.86 0.65
N GLY A 2 16.02 -2.54 0.19
CA GLY A 2 15.90 -3.66 -0.77
C GLY A 2 16.36 -3.35 -2.20
N LYS A 3 17.24 -2.34 -2.37
CA LYS A 3 17.81 -1.90 -3.65
C LYS A 3 16.74 -1.46 -4.66
N LEU A 4 15.93 -0.49 -4.22
CA LEU A 4 14.84 0.09 -5.00
C LEU A 4 15.38 1.18 -5.95
N GLY A 5 14.96 1.14 -7.22
CA GLY A 5 15.20 2.22 -8.17
C GLY A 5 14.32 3.46 -7.92
N GLU A 6 14.52 4.52 -8.70
CA GLU A 6 13.85 5.81 -8.49
C GLU A 6 12.33 5.69 -8.64
N VAL A 7 11.85 5.02 -9.70
CA VAL A 7 10.42 4.84 -9.97
C VAL A 7 9.73 4.07 -8.85
N MET A 8 10.41 3.06 -8.31
CA MET A 8 9.89 2.30 -7.17
C MET A 8 9.82 3.14 -5.88
N ASN A 9 10.79 4.03 -5.63
CA ASN A 9 10.73 4.94 -4.49
C ASN A 9 9.59 5.96 -4.63
N GLU A 10 9.32 6.46 -5.85
CA GLU A 10 8.15 7.30 -6.12
C GLU A 10 6.84 6.54 -5.89
N SER A 11 6.76 5.28 -6.31
CA SER A 11 5.60 4.41 -6.06
C SER A 11 5.34 4.23 -4.57
N VAL A 12 6.39 4.02 -3.76
CA VAL A 12 6.29 3.98 -2.29
C VAL A 12 5.73 5.28 -1.74
N ALA A 13 6.24 6.43 -2.21
CA ALA A 13 5.81 7.74 -1.73
C ALA A 13 4.34 8.02 -2.10
N ALA A 14 3.91 7.64 -3.30
CA ALA A 14 2.53 7.77 -3.75
C ALA A 14 1.58 6.90 -2.93
N ALA A 15 1.94 5.62 -2.70
CA ALA A 15 1.18 4.70 -1.86
C ALA A 15 1.02 5.23 -0.43
N PHE A 16 2.12 5.70 0.18
CA PHE A 16 2.09 6.28 1.53
C PHE A 16 1.23 7.54 1.59
N SER A 17 1.34 8.42 0.60
CA SER A 17 0.54 9.66 0.52
C SER A 17 -0.95 9.37 0.41
N PHE A 18 -1.33 8.38 -0.42
CA PHE A 18 -2.71 7.93 -0.55
C PHE A 18 -3.26 7.38 0.76
N VAL A 19 -2.54 6.46 1.42
CA VAL A 19 -2.99 5.89 2.70
C VAL A 19 -3.11 6.96 3.78
N LYS A 20 -2.15 7.87 3.85
CA LYS A 20 -2.18 8.98 4.81
C LYS A 20 -3.40 9.88 4.60
N ALA A 21 -3.74 10.21 3.35
CA ALA A 21 -4.87 11.07 3.02
C ALA A 21 -6.23 10.42 3.32
N ARG A 22 -6.32 9.08 3.28
CA ARG A 22 -7.56 8.31 3.51
C ARG A 22 -7.56 7.51 4.81
N ALA A 23 -6.65 7.82 5.73
CA ALA A 23 -6.43 7.00 6.93
C ALA A 23 -7.72 6.73 7.75
N PRO A 24 -8.59 7.72 8.02
CA PRO A 24 -9.83 7.48 8.77
C PRO A 24 -10.76 6.47 8.07
N ALA A 25 -10.84 6.51 6.74
CA ALA A 25 -11.65 5.57 5.94
C ALA A 25 -11.18 4.11 6.06
N TYR A 26 -9.94 3.88 6.51
CA TYR A 26 -9.39 2.54 6.74
C TYR A 26 -9.26 2.19 8.23
N GLY A 27 -9.87 2.97 9.12
CA GLY A 27 -9.80 2.75 10.56
C GLY A 27 -8.45 3.15 11.17
N ILE A 28 -7.65 3.92 10.44
CA ILE A 28 -6.30 4.33 10.85
C ILE A 28 -6.36 5.75 11.39
N LYS A 29 -5.95 5.94 12.64
CA LYS A 29 -5.84 7.27 13.26
C LYS A 29 -4.71 8.08 12.61
N PRO A 30 -4.98 9.26 12.01
CA PRO A 30 -3.95 10.12 11.40
C PRO A 30 -2.75 10.44 12.30
N SER A 31 -2.97 10.56 13.61
CA SER A 31 -1.90 10.80 14.59
C SER A 31 -0.80 9.73 14.62
N ILE A 32 -1.06 8.51 14.12
CA ILE A 32 -0.07 7.42 14.09
C ILE A 32 1.14 7.76 13.20
N PHE A 33 0.93 8.52 12.12
CA PHE A 33 1.99 8.90 11.18
C PHE A 33 2.99 9.89 11.78
N GLN A 34 2.65 10.55 12.88
CA GLN A 34 3.55 11.43 13.62
C GLN A 34 4.34 10.68 14.70
N ARG A 35 3.80 9.53 15.16
CA ARG A 35 4.32 8.77 16.30
C ARG A 35 5.13 7.54 15.91
N LYS A 36 4.95 7.05 14.68
CA LYS A 36 5.61 5.85 14.16
C LYS A 36 6.26 6.11 12.81
N ASN A 37 7.45 5.56 12.63
CA ASN A 37 8.11 5.50 11.34
C ASN A 37 7.68 4.23 10.59
N ILE A 38 7.43 4.34 9.29
CA ILE A 38 7.15 3.20 8.42
C ILE A 38 8.41 2.83 7.66
N HIS A 39 8.81 1.56 7.72
CA HIS A 39 9.94 1.04 6.97
C HIS A 39 9.45 -0.02 5.97
N ILE A 40 9.58 0.28 4.68
CA ILE A 40 9.25 -0.67 3.61
C ILE A 40 10.54 -1.37 3.17
N HIS A 41 10.53 -2.71 3.21
CA HIS A 41 11.62 -3.56 2.77
C HIS A 41 11.13 -4.55 1.72
N LEU A 42 11.76 -4.57 0.54
CA LEU A 42 11.51 -5.59 -0.47
C LEU A 42 12.73 -6.53 -0.55
N PRO A 43 12.61 -7.79 -0.09
CA PRO A 43 13.74 -8.67 0.11
C PRO A 43 14.41 -9.14 -1.19
N GLU A 44 15.56 -9.77 -0.96
CA GLU A 44 16.75 -9.85 -1.82
C GLU A 44 17.39 -8.50 -2.10
N GLY A 45 18.11 -7.95 -1.11
CA GLY A 45 18.77 -6.65 -1.21
C GLY A 45 19.84 -6.53 -2.30
N ALA A 46 20.27 -7.63 -2.92
CA ALA A 46 21.24 -7.62 -4.01
C ALA A 46 20.61 -7.38 -5.39
N VAL A 47 19.36 -7.78 -5.59
CA VAL A 47 18.66 -7.72 -6.88
C VAL A 47 17.94 -6.36 -6.98
N PRO A 48 18.28 -5.51 -7.97
CA PRO A 48 17.60 -4.24 -8.18
C PRO A 48 16.11 -4.47 -8.46
N LYS A 49 15.26 -3.67 -7.82
CA LYS A 49 13.80 -3.70 -8.04
C LYS A 49 13.36 -2.33 -8.47
N ASP A 50 12.75 -2.25 -9.64
CA ASP A 50 12.26 -0.99 -10.16
C ASP A 50 10.92 -1.14 -10.90
N GLY A 51 10.20 -0.03 -11.03
CA GLY A 51 8.92 0.07 -11.70
C GLY A 51 7.70 0.18 -10.76
N PRO A 52 6.60 0.78 -11.23
CA PRO A 52 5.48 1.21 -10.36
C PRO A 52 4.49 0.10 -10.03
N SER A 53 4.66 -1.09 -10.62
CA SER A 53 3.66 -2.17 -10.64
C SER A 53 3.39 -2.88 -9.31
N ALA A 54 4.06 -2.47 -8.24
CA ALA A 54 3.85 -2.95 -6.87
C ALA A 54 3.05 -1.95 -6.00
N GLY A 55 2.62 -0.82 -6.57
CA GLY A 55 1.97 0.27 -5.83
C GLY A 55 0.75 -0.19 -5.03
N ILE A 56 -0.12 -1.02 -5.62
CA ILE A 56 -1.29 -1.54 -4.90
C ILE A 56 -0.90 -2.47 -3.73
N GLY A 57 0.15 -3.27 -3.90
CA GLY A 57 0.68 -4.15 -2.84
C GLY A 57 1.30 -3.36 -1.69
N MET A 58 1.95 -2.23 -1.99
CA MET A 58 2.46 -1.32 -0.97
C MET A 58 1.33 -0.70 -0.16
N VAL A 59 0.26 -0.24 -0.83
CA VAL A 59 -0.93 0.29 -0.14
C VAL A 59 -1.54 -0.76 0.78
N THR A 60 -1.79 -1.97 0.29
CA THR A 60 -2.31 -3.08 1.10
C THR A 60 -1.43 -3.38 2.31
N SER A 61 -0.11 -3.40 2.13
CA SER A 61 0.85 -3.67 3.21
C SER A 61 0.83 -2.59 4.29
N ILE A 62 0.77 -1.31 3.89
CA ILE A 62 0.69 -0.18 4.81
C ILE A 62 -0.65 -0.21 5.56
N VAL A 63 -1.77 -0.40 4.86
CA VAL A 63 -3.09 -0.47 5.48
C VAL A 63 -3.15 -1.62 6.47
N SER A 64 -2.77 -2.83 6.07
CA SER A 64 -2.70 -4.02 6.95
C SER A 64 -1.89 -3.76 8.21
N THR A 65 -0.69 -3.17 8.07
CA THR A 65 0.21 -2.91 9.20
C THR A 65 -0.38 -1.90 10.19
N LEU A 66 -1.07 -0.88 9.69
CA LEU A 66 -1.59 0.21 10.52
C LEU A 66 -2.98 -0.09 11.11
N SER A 67 -3.82 -0.87 10.42
CA SER A 67 -5.13 -1.30 10.89
C SER A 67 -5.07 -2.58 11.74
N GLY A 68 -3.99 -3.35 11.61
CA GLY A 68 -3.84 -4.64 12.28
C GLY A 68 -4.61 -5.79 11.60
N ILE A 69 -5.12 -5.57 10.39
CA ILE A 69 -5.86 -6.57 9.62
C ILE A 69 -4.87 -7.39 8.78
N PRO A 70 -4.76 -8.72 8.95
CA PRO A 70 -3.86 -9.55 8.16
C PRO A 70 -4.20 -9.58 6.66
N VAL A 71 -3.16 -9.65 5.83
CA VAL A 71 -3.25 -9.94 4.39
C VAL A 71 -3.39 -11.46 4.17
N ARG A 72 -4.23 -11.86 3.22
CA ARG A 72 -4.39 -13.25 2.77
C ARG A 72 -3.13 -13.73 2.03
N PRO A 73 -2.41 -14.75 2.53
CA PRO A 73 -1.18 -15.22 1.90
C PRO A 73 -1.40 -15.85 0.51
N GLU A 74 -2.61 -16.32 0.23
CA GLU A 74 -3.03 -16.93 -1.03
C GLU A 74 -3.35 -15.93 -2.16
N VAL A 75 -3.30 -14.62 -1.87
CA VAL A 75 -3.62 -13.55 -2.82
C VAL A 75 -2.35 -12.81 -3.26
N ALA A 76 -2.04 -12.86 -4.56
CA ALA A 76 -1.07 -11.97 -5.18
C ALA A 76 -1.75 -10.79 -5.88
N MET A 77 -1.03 -9.70 -6.10
CA MET A 77 -1.57 -8.52 -6.75
C MET A 77 -0.49 -7.77 -7.53
N THR A 78 -0.86 -7.17 -8.66
CA THR A 78 -0.01 -6.24 -9.42
C THR A 78 -0.84 -5.08 -9.93
N GLY A 79 -0.25 -3.89 -9.93
CA GLY A 79 -0.93 -2.67 -10.34
C GLY A 79 -0.17 -1.45 -9.86
N GLU A 80 -0.18 -0.41 -10.67
CA GLU A 80 0.25 0.91 -10.23
C GLU A 80 -0.92 1.62 -9.53
N VAL A 81 -0.61 2.42 -8.52
CA VAL A 81 -1.62 3.18 -7.76
C VAL A 81 -1.46 4.67 -7.99
N THR A 82 -2.56 5.36 -8.27
CA THR A 82 -2.59 6.83 -8.31
C THR A 82 -2.86 7.42 -6.93
N LEU A 83 -2.58 8.72 -6.75
CA LEU A 83 -2.97 9.46 -5.54
C LEU A 83 -4.49 9.51 -5.30
N ARG A 84 -5.31 9.12 -6.29
CA ARG A 84 -6.77 9.01 -6.17
C ARG A 84 -7.26 7.57 -5.95
N GLY A 85 -6.36 6.60 -5.82
CA GLY A 85 -6.72 5.20 -5.58
C GLY A 85 -7.09 4.40 -6.82
N ARG A 86 -7.05 4.98 -8.03
CA ARG A 86 -7.17 4.22 -9.28
C ARG A 86 -6.00 3.24 -9.43
N VAL A 87 -6.32 2.05 -9.93
CA VAL A 87 -5.37 1.01 -10.32
C VAL A 87 -5.08 1.14 -11.82
N LEU A 88 -3.80 1.33 -12.16
CA LEU A 88 -3.34 1.52 -13.54
C LEU A 88 -2.72 0.24 -14.11
N PRO A 89 -2.79 0.05 -15.45
CA PRO A 89 -2.25 -1.13 -16.11
C PRO A 89 -0.74 -1.25 -15.95
N ILE A 90 -0.26 -2.48 -16.05
CA ILE A 90 1.15 -2.83 -15.92
C ILE A 90 1.65 -3.61 -17.13
N GLY A 91 2.97 -3.63 -17.31
CA GLY A 91 3.64 -4.52 -18.26
C GLY A 91 3.98 -5.88 -17.65
N GLY A 92 4.23 -6.86 -18.52
CA GLY A 92 4.71 -8.19 -18.15
C GLY A 92 3.69 -9.04 -17.38
N LEU A 93 2.39 -8.91 -17.70
CA LEU A 93 1.33 -9.64 -17.02
C LEU A 93 1.53 -11.16 -17.10
N LYS A 94 1.91 -11.66 -18.28
CA LYS A 94 2.15 -13.09 -18.51
C LYS A 94 3.20 -13.66 -17.57
N GLU A 95 4.35 -12.99 -17.44
CA GLU A 95 5.45 -13.42 -16.58
C GLU A 95 5.05 -13.40 -15.11
N LYS A 96 4.25 -12.39 -14.70
CA LYS A 96 3.74 -12.25 -13.34
C LYS A 96 2.74 -13.35 -12.97
N LEU A 97 1.79 -13.67 -13.85
CA LEU A 97 0.85 -14.78 -13.62
C LEU A 97 1.57 -16.13 -13.59
N LEU A 98 2.55 -16.34 -14.47
CA LEU A 98 3.39 -17.54 -14.42
C LEU A 98 4.17 -17.66 -13.11
N ALA A 99 4.68 -16.55 -12.58
CA ALA A 99 5.36 -16.54 -11.29
C ALA A 99 4.39 -16.83 -10.13
N ALA A 100 3.18 -16.25 -10.15
CA ALA A 100 2.14 -16.52 -9.15
C ALA A 100 1.76 -18.00 -9.13
N LEU A 101 1.47 -18.59 -10.30
CA LEU A 101 1.15 -20.01 -10.41
C LEU A 101 2.28 -20.91 -9.90
N ARG A 102 3.54 -20.61 -10.25
CA ARG A 102 4.70 -21.36 -9.74
C ARG A 102 4.90 -21.18 -8.24
N GLY A 103 4.52 -20.03 -7.70
CA GLY A 103 4.56 -19.72 -6.28
C GLY A 103 3.44 -20.37 -5.47
N GLY A 104 2.51 -21.10 -6.12
CA GLY A 104 1.36 -21.72 -5.44
C GLY A 104 0.32 -20.71 -4.98
N ILE A 105 0.28 -19.53 -5.59
CA ILE A 105 -0.78 -18.53 -5.34
C ILE A 105 -2.09 -19.02 -5.97
N GLU A 106 -3.20 -18.81 -5.28
CA GLU A 106 -4.53 -19.22 -5.74
C GLU A 106 -5.22 -18.08 -6.49
N THR A 107 -5.17 -16.86 -5.93
CA THR A 107 -5.86 -15.68 -6.46
C THR A 107 -4.88 -14.60 -6.89
N VAL A 108 -5.10 -13.97 -8.04
CA VAL A 108 -4.31 -12.83 -8.52
C VAL A 108 -5.19 -11.65 -8.87
N LEU A 109 -4.95 -10.52 -8.21
CA LEU A 109 -5.57 -9.24 -8.52
C LEU A 109 -4.79 -8.53 -9.64
N ILE A 110 -5.48 -8.16 -10.72
CA ILE A 110 -4.88 -7.49 -11.89
C ILE A 110 -5.63 -6.19 -12.20
N PRO A 111 -4.98 -5.19 -12.83
CA PRO A 111 -5.70 -4.00 -13.28
C PRO A 111 -6.79 -4.36 -14.29
N GLU A 112 -7.96 -3.74 -14.20
CA GLU A 112 -9.09 -3.93 -15.14
C GLU A 112 -8.63 -3.76 -16.60
N GLU A 113 -7.80 -2.75 -16.85
CA GLU A 113 -7.30 -2.46 -18.20
C GLU A 113 -6.37 -3.55 -18.76
N ASN A 114 -5.84 -4.44 -17.91
CA ASN A 114 -5.01 -5.58 -18.31
C ASN A 114 -5.81 -6.84 -18.67
N VAL A 115 -7.15 -6.85 -18.53
CA VAL A 115 -7.99 -8.00 -18.91
C VAL A 115 -7.80 -8.36 -20.39
N LYS A 116 -7.60 -7.36 -21.25
CA LYS A 116 -7.32 -7.57 -22.69
C LYS A 116 -6.05 -8.39 -22.94
N ASP A 117 -5.05 -8.30 -22.06
CA ASP A 117 -3.78 -9.01 -22.19
C ASP A 117 -3.90 -10.50 -21.83
N LEU A 118 -5.01 -10.92 -21.19
CA LEU A 118 -5.29 -12.33 -20.89
C LEU A 118 -5.50 -13.18 -22.15
N ALA A 119 -5.78 -12.55 -23.30
CA ALA A 119 -5.88 -13.23 -24.59
C ALA A 119 -4.56 -13.95 -24.96
N ASP A 120 -3.42 -13.34 -24.62
CA ASP A 120 -2.08 -13.83 -24.97
C ASP A 120 -1.50 -14.81 -23.94
N ILE A 121 -2.26 -15.12 -22.90
CA ILE A 121 -1.84 -15.96 -21.78
C ILE A 121 -2.31 -17.41 -22.00
N PRO A 122 -1.41 -18.42 -21.87
CA PRO A 122 -1.76 -19.82 -22.04
C PRO A 122 -2.93 -20.25 -21.13
N ALA A 123 -3.85 -21.06 -21.65
CA ALA A 123 -5.01 -21.56 -20.91
C ALA A 123 -4.61 -22.20 -19.56
N LYS A 124 -3.55 -23.03 -19.56
CA LYS A 124 -3.01 -23.64 -18.33
C LYS A 124 -2.71 -22.65 -17.20
N VAL A 125 -2.33 -21.40 -17.51
CA VAL A 125 -2.08 -20.38 -16.48
C VAL A 125 -3.37 -19.78 -15.98
N LYS A 126 -4.32 -19.50 -16.89
CA LYS A 126 -5.63 -18.93 -16.56
C LYS A 126 -6.49 -19.91 -15.78
N ASP A 127 -6.44 -21.19 -16.14
CA ASP A 127 -7.21 -22.25 -15.48
C ASP A 127 -6.65 -22.62 -14.10
N GLY A 128 -5.39 -22.26 -13.84
CA GLY A 128 -4.69 -22.54 -12.57
C GLY A 128 -4.74 -21.41 -11.55
N LEU A 129 -5.37 -20.27 -11.89
CA LEU A 129 -5.44 -19.09 -11.03
C LEU A 129 -6.85 -18.49 -11.06
N GLU A 130 -7.35 -18.05 -9.92
CA GLU A 130 -8.48 -17.14 -9.87
C GLU A 130 -7.99 -15.72 -10.18
N ILE A 131 -8.34 -15.17 -11.34
CA ILE A 131 -7.90 -13.84 -11.77
C ILE A 131 -9.03 -12.84 -11.54
N ILE A 132 -8.80 -11.86 -10.68
CA ILE A 132 -9.79 -10.84 -10.31
C ILE A 132 -9.36 -9.48 -10.86
N PRO A 133 -10.10 -8.90 -11.82
CA PRO A 133 -9.88 -7.54 -12.29
C PRO A 133 -10.26 -6.51 -11.21
N VAL A 134 -9.41 -5.51 -11.02
CA VAL A 134 -9.63 -4.40 -10.08
C VAL A 134 -9.31 -3.06 -10.73
N SER A 135 -10.12 -2.05 -10.42
CA SER A 135 -9.99 -0.68 -10.93
C SER A 135 -9.62 0.33 -9.83
N HIS A 136 -9.83 -0.04 -8.57
CA HIS A 136 -9.64 0.84 -7.42
C HIS A 136 -9.07 0.10 -6.20
N ILE A 137 -8.32 0.81 -5.35
CA ILE A 137 -7.70 0.25 -4.14
C ILE A 137 -8.73 -0.37 -3.19
N ASP A 138 -9.90 0.23 -3.03
CA ASP A 138 -10.92 -0.29 -2.12
C ASP A 138 -11.30 -1.74 -2.48
N GLN A 139 -11.34 -2.10 -3.78
CA GLN A 139 -11.53 -3.48 -4.25
C GLN A 139 -10.32 -4.36 -3.92
N VAL A 140 -9.10 -3.83 -4.07
CA VAL A 140 -7.86 -4.53 -3.70
C VAL A 140 -7.89 -4.92 -2.23
N LEU A 141 -8.25 -3.99 -1.34
CA LEU A 141 -8.29 -4.22 0.10
C LEU A 141 -9.38 -5.21 0.50
N GLU A 142 -10.54 -5.18 -0.16
CA GLU A 142 -11.63 -6.13 0.06
C GLU A 142 -11.21 -7.58 -0.22
N HIS A 143 -10.51 -7.81 -1.34
CA HIS A 143 -10.05 -9.15 -1.69
C HIS A 143 -8.78 -9.57 -0.93
N ALA A 144 -7.86 -8.64 -0.67
CA ALA A 144 -6.55 -8.97 -0.11
C ALA A 144 -6.54 -9.11 1.41
N LEU A 145 -7.43 -8.41 2.13
CA LEU A 145 -7.45 -8.44 3.59
C LEU A 145 -8.40 -9.53 4.10
N THR A 146 -8.11 -10.02 5.31
CA THR A 146 -8.97 -11.01 6.00
C THR A 146 -10.30 -10.43 6.47
N SER A 147 -10.39 -9.11 6.64
CA SER A 147 -11.62 -8.36 6.90
C SER A 147 -11.56 -6.98 6.23
N VAL A 148 -12.72 -6.42 5.90
CA VAL A 148 -12.80 -5.06 5.34
C VAL A 148 -12.43 -4.03 6.42
N PRO A 149 -11.54 -3.05 6.14
CA PRO A 149 -11.26 -1.97 7.07
C PRO A 149 -12.53 -1.18 7.42
N ALA A 150 -12.75 -0.94 8.71
CA ALA A 150 -13.88 -0.17 9.19
C ALA A 150 -13.48 1.30 9.33
N GLU A 151 -14.27 2.20 8.74
CA GLU A 151 -14.08 3.65 8.88
C GLU A 151 -14.21 4.08 10.34
N ILE A 152 -13.39 5.07 10.73
CA ILE A 152 -13.50 5.75 12.02
C ILE A 152 -13.89 7.21 11.81
N GLU A 153 -14.66 7.76 12.75
CA GLU A 153 -14.80 9.20 12.85
C GLU A 153 -13.49 9.81 13.35
N TRP A 154 -13.05 10.88 12.69
CA TRP A 154 -11.87 11.65 13.07
C TRP A 154 -12.15 13.13 12.84
N THR A 155 -12.22 13.90 13.92
CA THR A 155 -12.61 15.30 13.89
C THR A 155 -11.39 16.23 13.97
N GLU A 156 -11.58 17.52 13.63
CA GLU A 156 -10.54 18.53 13.85
C GLU A 156 -10.13 18.63 15.34
N ALA A 157 -11.07 18.38 16.26
CA ALA A 157 -10.79 18.35 17.69
C ALA A 157 -9.85 17.18 18.06
N ASP A 158 -10.04 16.00 17.45
CA ASP A 158 -9.15 14.85 17.61
C ASP A 158 -7.74 15.15 17.06
N ASP A 159 -7.67 15.81 15.91
CA ASP A 159 -6.41 16.26 15.33
C ASP A 159 -5.67 17.19 16.29
N LEU A 160 -6.32 18.25 16.78
CA LEU A 160 -5.75 19.20 17.73
C LEU A 160 -5.31 18.53 19.03
N ALA A 161 -6.13 17.65 19.59
CA ALA A 161 -5.82 16.90 20.81
C ALA A 161 -4.65 15.92 20.62
N SER A 162 -4.41 15.48 19.39
CA SER A 162 -3.34 14.54 19.07
C SER A 162 -1.97 15.19 18.87
N GLN A 163 -1.94 16.52 18.67
CA GLN A 163 -0.71 17.29 18.50
C GLN A 163 0.12 17.25 19.79
N PRO A 164 1.46 17.18 19.69
CA PRO A 164 2.30 17.36 20.85
C PRO A 164 2.01 18.74 21.45
N LEU A 165 1.79 18.81 22.77
CA LEU A 165 1.71 20.08 23.48
C LEU A 165 2.99 20.88 23.14
N THR A 166 2.86 21.96 22.40
CA THR A 166 3.94 22.92 22.26
C THR A 166 4.23 23.42 23.67
N ALA A 167 5.40 23.06 24.21
CA ALA A 167 5.88 23.65 25.45
C ALA A 167 5.82 25.17 25.24
N GLY A 168 4.88 25.82 25.94
CA GLY A 168 4.68 27.25 25.82
C GLY A 168 6.00 27.97 25.98
N ASN A 169 6.21 29.01 25.19
CA ASN A 169 7.23 30.02 25.41
C ASN A 169 7.06 30.61 26.82
N GLY A 170 7.58 29.91 27.83
CA GLY A 170 7.88 30.45 29.13
C GLY A 170 9.11 31.32 28.96
N ASN A 171 8.90 32.59 28.64
CA ASN A 171 9.91 33.64 28.73
C ASN A 171 10.38 33.73 30.19
N SER A 172 11.28 32.83 30.57
CA SER A 172 12.03 32.92 31.83
C SER A 172 13.28 33.72 31.52
N PRO A 173 13.46 34.92 32.08
CA PRO A 173 14.70 35.66 31.86
C PRO A 173 15.83 34.81 32.43
N VAL A 174 16.75 34.39 31.57
CA VAL A 174 18.01 33.79 31.97
C VAL A 174 18.72 34.81 32.85
N ARG A 175 18.68 34.62 34.17
CA ARG A 175 19.61 35.29 35.07
C ARG A 175 20.97 34.68 34.82
N THR A 176 21.80 35.38 34.06
CA THR A 176 23.25 35.16 34.06
C THR A 176 23.75 35.37 35.49
N ALA A 177 24.24 34.30 36.10
CA ALA A 177 25.05 34.39 37.31
C ALA A 177 26.47 34.78 36.91
N HIS A 178 27.02 35.71 37.69
CA HIS A 178 28.39 36.23 37.77
C HIS A 178 29.51 35.46 37.08
#